data_AF-A0A423XPY7-F1
#
_entry.id   AF-A0A423XPY7-F1
#
_cell.length_a   1.000
_cell.length_b   1.000
_cell.length_c   1.000
_cell.angle_alpha   90.00
_cell.angle_beta   90.00
_cell.angle_gamma   90.00
#
_symmetry.space_group_name_H-M   'P 1'
#
loop_
_entity.id
_entity.type
_entity.pdbx_description
1 polymer ?
#
loop_
_entity_poly.entity_id
_entity_poly.type
_entity_poly.pdbx_seq_one_letter_code
_entity_poly.pdbx_strand_id
1 'polypeptide(L)'
;KVAAKIKPDDIHFARTRLLSLENTHNGKVLPRDYLQQAWDFTRERGLALHVDGARIFNAVVAYGCELKEIAQYCDTFTICLSK
;
A
#
# COMPACT_ATOMS: atom_id res chain seq x y z
N LYS A 1 -4.19 -11.30 -9.16
CA LYS A 1 -5.59 -10.87 -8.92
C LYS A 1 -5.77 -9.35 -9.03
N VAL A 2 -4.86 -8.52 -8.46
CA VAL A 2 -4.93 -7.04 -8.54
C VAL A 2 -4.78 -6.50 -9.97
N ALA A 3 -3.82 -7.02 -10.76
CA ALA A 3 -3.62 -6.57 -12.13
C ALA A 3 -4.87 -6.65 -13.02
N ALA A 4 -5.72 -7.67 -12.82
CA ALA A 4 -6.98 -7.82 -13.55
C ALA A 4 -8.06 -6.79 -13.18
N LYS A 5 -7.83 -5.97 -12.15
CA LYS A 5 -8.72 -4.87 -11.75
C LYS A 5 -8.33 -3.54 -12.41
N ILE A 6 -7.13 -3.45 -12.99
CA ILE A 6 -6.73 -2.29 -13.78
C ILE A 6 -7.61 -2.24 -15.02
N LYS A 7 -8.28 -1.11 -15.21
CA LYS A 7 -9.15 -0.89 -16.36
C LYS A 7 -8.32 -0.63 -17.62
N PRO A 8 -8.78 -1.09 -18.80
CA PRO A 8 -8.18 -0.72 -20.07
C PRO A 8 -8.14 0.79 -20.27
N ASP A 9 -7.18 1.27 -21.06
CA ASP A 9 -7.11 2.67 -21.46
C ASP A 9 -8.11 2.92 -22.60
N ASP A 10 -9.38 3.11 -22.22
CA ASP A 10 -10.49 3.31 -23.12
C ASP A 10 -11.51 4.26 -22.44
N ILE A 11 -12.14 5.12 -23.24
CA ILE A 11 -13.03 6.20 -22.79
C ILE A 11 -14.25 5.71 -22.00
N HIS A 12 -14.65 4.45 -22.17
CA HIS A 12 -15.80 3.86 -21.49
C HIS A 12 -15.46 3.38 -20.08
N PHE A 13 -14.17 3.37 -19.70
CA PHE A 13 -13.73 2.95 -18.38
C PHE A 13 -13.11 4.10 -17.57
N ALA A 14 -13.26 4.00 -16.24
CA ALA A 14 -12.55 4.88 -15.34
C ALA A 14 -11.04 4.63 -15.41
N ARG A 15 -10.27 5.72 -15.47
CA ARG A 15 -8.81 5.67 -15.44
C ARG A 15 -8.34 5.18 -14.08
N THR A 16 -7.73 3.99 -14.04
CA THR A 16 -7.11 3.49 -12.81
C THR A 16 -5.88 4.33 -12.49
N ARG A 17 -5.78 4.83 -11.25
CA ARG A 17 -4.71 5.77 -10.85
C ARG A 17 -4.00 5.44 -9.54
N LEU A 18 -4.66 4.73 -8.62
CA LEU A 18 -4.17 4.49 -7.28
C LEU A 18 -4.41 3.04 -6.87
N LEU A 19 -3.40 2.43 -6.25
CA LEU A 19 -3.56 1.26 -5.40
C LEU A 19 -3.55 1.74 -3.94
N SER A 20 -4.57 1.34 -3.17
CA SER A 20 -4.61 1.58 -1.72
C SER A 20 -4.45 0.26 -0.98
N LEU A 21 -3.57 0.23 0.01
CA LEU A 21 -3.39 -0.87 0.95
C LEU A 21 -3.74 -0.39 2.37
N GLU A 22 -3.99 -1.32 3.27
CA GLU A 22 -4.22 -1.04 4.69
C GLU A 22 -3.23 -1.87 5.51
N ASN A 23 -2.40 -1.21 6.33
CA ASN A 23 -1.44 -1.88 7.19
C ASN A 23 -1.41 -1.27 8.60
N THR A 24 -1.89 -1.97 9.63
CA THR A 24 -2.45 -3.34 9.62
C THR A 24 -3.90 -3.39 9.12
N HIS A 25 -4.30 -4.48 8.45
CA HIS A 25 -5.71 -4.71 8.09
C HIS A 25 -6.38 -5.67 9.08
N ASN A 26 -7.36 -5.19 9.85
CA ASN A 26 -8.01 -5.96 10.92
C ASN A 26 -7.00 -6.66 11.87
N GLY A 27 -5.92 -5.95 12.23
CA GLY A 27 -4.85 -6.47 13.08
C GLY A 27 -3.85 -7.42 12.38
N LYS A 28 -4.11 -7.78 11.11
CA LYS A 28 -3.18 -8.59 10.32
C LYS A 28 -2.10 -7.69 9.74
N VAL A 29 -0.87 -8.05 10.06
CA VAL A 29 0.33 -7.40 9.55
C VAL A 29 0.59 -7.92 8.14
N LEU A 30 0.70 -7.03 7.15
CA LEU A 30 1.02 -7.44 5.79
C LEU A 30 2.44 -8.04 5.72
N PRO A 31 2.74 -9.01 4.85
CA PRO A 31 4.12 -9.44 4.65
C PRO A 31 5.00 -8.28 4.13
N ARG A 32 6.25 -8.16 4.58
CA ARG A 32 7.16 -7.06 4.16
C ARG A 32 7.51 -7.14 2.67
N ASP A 33 7.74 -8.34 2.19
CA ASP A 33 7.99 -8.63 0.77
C ASP A 33 6.80 -8.23 -0.10
N TYR A 34 5.56 -8.36 0.41
CA TYR A 34 4.38 -7.91 -0.29
C TYR A 34 4.32 -6.38 -0.46
N LEU A 35 4.79 -5.60 0.51
CA LEU A 35 4.87 -4.14 0.37
C LEU A 35 5.83 -3.75 -0.75
N GLN A 36 6.99 -4.40 -0.83
CA GLN A 36 7.94 -4.20 -1.91
C GLN A 36 7.36 -4.63 -3.27
N GLN A 37 6.76 -5.82 -3.35
CA GLN A 37 6.12 -6.29 -4.58
C GLN A 37 5.00 -5.35 -5.05
N ALA A 38 4.20 -4.82 -4.12
CA ALA A 38 3.15 -3.86 -4.44
C ALA A 38 3.73 -2.54 -4.94
N TRP A 39 4.81 -2.06 -4.32
CA TRP A 39 5.54 -0.88 -4.76
C TRP A 39 6.11 -1.04 -6.17
N ASP A 40 6.85 -2.11 -6.44
CA ASP A 40 7.44 -2.37 -7.76
C ASP A 40 6.34 -2.49 -8.82
N PHE A 41 5.25 -3.20 -8.50
CA PHE A 41 4.08 -3.32 -9.35
C PHE A 41 3.44 -1.95 -9.67
N THR A 42 3.26 -1.05 -8.71
CA THR A 42 2.68 0.26 -9.01
C THR A 42 3.60 1.13 -9.87
N ARG A 43 4.93 1.00 -9.72
CA ARG A 43 5.90 1.67 -10.62
C ARG A 43 5.79 1.15 -12.05
N GLU A 44 5.77 -0.17 -12.24
CA GLU A 44 5.60 -0.78 -13.57
C GLU A 44 4.30 -0.36 -14.27
N ARG A 45 3.22 -0.17 -13.50
CA ARG A 45 1.89 0.16 -14.03
C ARG A 45 1.57 1.65 -14.05
N GLY A 46 2.51 2.51 -13.63
CA GLY A 46 2.27 3.96 -13.55
C GLY A 46 1.14 4.35 -12.59
N LEU A 47 0.98 3.61 -11.49
CA LEU A 47 -0.01 3.86 -10.44
C LEU A 47 0.64 4.53 -9.23
N ALA A 48 -0.13 5.35 -8.52
CA ALA A 48 0.25 5.77 -7.17
C ALA A 48 -0.01 4.62 -6.18
N LEU A 49 0.69 4.63 -5.05
CA LEU A 49 0.49 3.72 -3.92
C LEU A 49 0.27 4.50 -2.63
N HIS A 50 -0.91 4.32 -2.04
CA HIS A 50 -1.24 4.84 -0.71
C HIS A 50 -1.36 3.69 0.29
N VAL A 51 -0.90 3.90 1.52
CA VAL A 51 -1.12 2.97 2.64
C VAL A 51 -1.93 3.65 3.73
N ASP A 52 -3.14 3.15 3.98
CA ASP A 52 -3.85 3.46 5.21
C ASP A 52 -3.09 2.84 6.39
N GLY A 53 -2.43 3.71 7.15
CA GLY A 53 -1.56 3.37 8.26
C GLY A 53 -2.18 3.69 9.61
N ALA A 54 -3.51 3.66 9.74
CA ALA A 54 -4.20 3.90 11.01
C ALA A 54 -3.58 3.10 12.19
N ARG A 55 -3.01 1.92 11.91
CA ARG A 55 -2.28 1.09 12.88
C ARG A 55 -0.87 0.71 12.42
N ILE A 56 -0.20 1.58 11.67
CA ILE A 56 1.12 1.27 11.09
C ILE A 56 2.18 0.98 12.17
N PHE A 57 2.13 1.64 13.32
CA PHE A 57 3.07 1.39 14.42
C PHE A 57 2.90 0.00 15.06
N ASN A 58 1.69 -0.59 15.02
CA ASN A 58 1.50 -1.98 15.41
C ASN A 58 2.27 -2.92 14.46
N ALA A 59 2.26 -2.63 13.16
CA ALA A 59 3.05 -3.36 12.18
C ALA A 59 4.55 -3.16 12.39
N VAL A 60 5.02 -1.92 12.60
CA VAL A 60 6.44 -1.58 12.88
C VAL A 60 7.01 -2.44 14.01
N VAL A 61 6.30 -2.51 15.14
CA VAL A 61 6.71 -3.31 16.30
C VAL A 61 6.69 -4.80 15.98
N ALA A 62 5.67 -5.29 15.26
CA ALA A 62 5.58 -6.69 14.87
C ALA A 62 6.68 -7.12 13.88
N TYR A 63 7.12 -6.21 13.00
CA TYR A 63 8.24 -6.46 12.09
C TYR A 63 9.61 -6.36 12.78
N GLY A 64 9.72 -5.61 13.87
CA GLY A 64 11.01 -5.30 14.51
C GLY A 64 11.91 -4.43 13.64
N CYS A 65 11.34 -3.43 12.96
CA CYS A 65 12.05 -2.55 12.01
C CYS A 65 11.73 -1.08 12.25
N GLU A 66 12.40 -0.17 11.56
CA GLU A 66 12.04 1.26 11.59
C GLU A 66 10.86 1.56 10.66
N LEU A 67 10.04 2.56 11.00
CA LEU A 67 8.91 3.00 10.14
C LEU A 67 9.38 3.36 8.73
N LYS A 68 10.58 3.95 8.60
CA LYS A 68 11.18 4.32 7.31
C LYS A 68 11.34 3.12 6.38
N GLU A 69 11.62 1.93 6.92
CA GLU A 69 11.79 0.71 6.13
C GLU A 69 10.48 0.21 5.51
N ILE A 70 9.34 0.67 6.00
CA ILE A 70 8.01 0.36 5.48
C ILE A 70 7.54 1.51 4.58
N ALA A 71 7.67 2.75 5.06
CA ALA A 71 7.18 3.94 4.38
C ALA A 71 7.88 4.20 3.03
N GLN A 72 9.09 3.68 2.83
CA GLN A 72 9.78 3.72 1.53
C GLN A 72 9.01 3.02 0.39
N TYR A 73 8.07 2.11 0.71
CA TYR A 73 7.28 1.36 -0.25
C TYR A 73 5.89 1.97 -0.49
N CYS A 74 5.73 3.28 -0.34
CA CYS A 74 4.50 3.99 -0.70
C CYS A 74 4.80 5.44 -1.10
N ASP A 75 3.92 6.04 -1.91
CA ASP A 75 4.02 7.47 -2.23
C ASP A 75 3.50 8.32 -1.08
N THR A 76 2.46 7.81 -0.40
CA THR A 76 1.80 8.48 0.72
C THR A 76 1.29 7.45 1.71
N PHE A 77 1.18 7.84 2.99
CA PHE A 77 0.54 7.02 4.02
C PHE A 77 -0.09 7.91 5.09
N THR A 78 -1.04 7.35 5.84
CA THR A 78 -1.64 8.00 7.02
C THR A 78 -1.10 7.42 8.32
N ILE A 79 -1.19 8.19 9.40
CA ILE A 79 -0.97 7.71 10.77
C ILE A 79 -2.15 8.17 11.61
N CYS A 80 -2.81 7.25 12.32
CA CYS A 80 -3.81 7.62 13.33
C CYS A 80 -3.14 7.79 14.70
N LEU A 81 -3.38 8.93 15.35
CA LEU A 81 -2.87 9.22 16.70
C LEU A 81 -3.88 8.87 17.81
N SER A 82 -5.16 8.66 17.48
CA SER A 82 -6.23 8.27 18.43
C SER A 82 -6.57 6.77 18.41
N LYS A 83 -6.06 6.05 17.40
CA LYS A 83 -6.40 4.65 17.04
C LYS A 83 -7.87 4.37 16.71
#